data_AF-A0A2A6BTD8-F1
#
_entry.id   AF-A0A2A6BTD8-F1
#
_cell.length_a   1.000
_cell.length_b   1.000
_cell.length_c   1.000
_cell.angle_alpha   90.00
_cell.angle_beta   90.00
_cell.angle_gamma   90.00
#
_symmetry.space_group_name_H-M   'P 1'
#
loop_
_entity.id
_entity.type
_entity.pdbx_description
1 polymer ?
#
loop_
_entity_poly.entity_id
_entity_poly.type
_entity_poly.pdbx_seq_one_letter_code
_entity_poly.pdbx_strand_id
1 'polypeptide(L)'
;MSPINASTSSPPSQQSSLDAPPSTPISQQPIARRTRSKIRKTSAAERKRAARENESQEDRAARLAAQREMTKRRRATMTDEQKEEERMANQERVRRIRENETEEEREKRNLENRERRRQREEEEGIEERAARTEANTTSHRINYSAEAQRQARVRRRSLPLSNAVPHYLGAMDKECTNCKALFFS
;
A
#
# COMPACT_ATOMS: atom_id res chain seq x y z
N MET A 1 76.67 26.14 22.17
CA MET A 1 75.52 27.04 21.93
C MET A 1 74.50 26.79 23.02
N SER A 2 74.40 27.68 24.00
CA SER A 2 73.23 27.79 24.87
C SER A 2 72.03 28.21 24.02
N PRO A 3 70.79 27.77 24.30
CA PRO A 3 69.92 28.70 25.04
C PRO A 3 68.71 28.13 25.84
N ILE A 4 68.29 28.97 26.80
CA ILE A 4 66.92 29.30 27.27
C ILE A 4 66.20 28.35 28.25
N ASN A 5 66.29 28.75 29.52
CA ASN A 5 65.30 28.57 30.59
C ASN A 5 63.91 29.08 30.17
N ALA A 6 62.87 28.29 30.43
CA ALA A 6 61.50 28.77 30.52
C ALA A 6 60.91 28.34 31.88
N SER A 7 60.90 29.28 32.82
CA SER A 7 60.18 29.17 34.09
C SER A 7 58.68 29.34 33.83
N THR A 8 57.89 28.29 34.00
CA THR A 8 56.43 28.38 34.07
C THR A 8 55.98 28.28 35.52
N SER A 9 55.56 29.42 36.05
CA SER A 9 54.88 29.60 37.33
C SER A 9 53.55 28.85 37.35
N SER A 10 53.36 28.01 38.38
CA SER A 10 52.08 27.36 38.67
C SER A 10 51.20 28.30 39.51
N PRO A 11 49.91 28.51 39.17
CA PRO A 11 48.99 29.23 40.03
C PRO A 11 48.47 28.32 41.16
N PRO A 12 48.21 28.88 42.37
CA PRO A 12 47.70 28.11 43.50
C PRO A 12 46.24 27.69 43.28
N SER A 13 45.97 26.42 43.57
CA SER A 13 44.64 25.81 43.57
C SER A 13 43.74 26.44 44.63
N GLN A 14 42.69 27.15 44.21
CA GLN A 14 41.60 27.55 45.08
C GLN A 14 40.63 26.37 45.23
N GLN A 15 40.69 25.70 46.38
CA GLN A 15 39.69 24.73 46.83
C GLN A 15 38.38 25.47 47.14
N SER A 16 37.47 25.51 46.17
CA SER A 16 36.08 25.91 46.37
C SER A 16 35.27 24.66 46.72
N SER A 17 35.04 24.48 48.02
CA SER A 17 34.09 23.51 48.56
C SER A 17 32.67 23.96 48.23
N LEU A 18 32.16 23.57 47.06
CA LEU A 18 30.73 23.63 46.76
C LEU A 18 30.10 22.31 47.21
N ASP A 19 29.19 22.42 48.17
CA ASP A 19 28.31 21.36 48.67
C ASP A 19 27.69 20.59 47.50
N ALA A 20 28.23 19.41 47.21
CA ALA A 20 27.60 18.46 46.31
C ALA A 20 26.35 17.91 47.01
N PRO A 21 25.15 18.01 46.39
CA PRO A 21 23.96 17.40 46.97
C PRO A 21 24.20 15.90 47.16
N PRO A 22 23.65 15.27 48.22
CA PRO A 22 23.84 13.85 48.46
C PRO A 22 23.36 13.09 47.22
N SER A 23 24.31 12.43 46.56
CA SER A 23 24.07 11.56 45.42
C SER A 23 23.10 10.48 45.87
N THR A 24 21.81 10.69 45.59
CA THR A 24 20.82 9.64 45.79
C THR A 24 21.20 8.52 44.83
N PRO A 25 21.48 7.30 45.31
CA PRO A 25 21.85 6.20 44.44
C PRO A 25 20.67 5.97 43.49
N ILE A 26 20.87 6.30 42.21
CA ILE A 26 19.91 6.01 41.14
C ILE A 26 19.61 4.51 41.23
N SER A 27 18.39 4.19 41.65
CA SER A 27 17.95 2.81 41.88
C SER A 27 18.17 2.01 40.61
N GLN A 28 19.20 1.16 40.59
CA GLN A 28 19.54 0.29 39.44
C GLN A 28 18.55 -0.89 39.27
N GLN A 29 17.57 -0.99 40.16
CA GLN A 29 16.54 -2.03 40.19
C GLN A 29 15.74 -2.16 38.87
N PRO A 30 15.31 -1.07 38.17
CA PRO A 30 14.53 -1.18 36.93
C PRO A 30 15.36 -1.72 35.76
N ILE A 31 16.64 -1.33 35.69
CA ILE A 31 17.56 -1.72 34.61
C ILE A 31 17.88 -3.22 34.70
N ALA A 32 18.18 -3.71 35.90
CA ALA A 32 18.45 -5.13 36.15
C ALA A 32 17.23 -6.04 35.86
N ARG A 33 16.00 -5.57 36.12
CA ARG A 33 14.77 -6.32 35.78
C ARG A 33 14.55 -6.40 34.27
N ARG A 34 14.80 -5.30 33.55
CA ARG A 34 14.64 -5.25 32.09
C ARG A 34 15.66 -6.14 31.38
N THR A 35 16.91 -6.16 31.83
CA THR A 35 17.97 -7.03 31.26
C THR A 35 17.69 -8.51 31.54
N ARG A 36 17.29 -8.89 32.76
CA ARG A 36 16.91 -10.28 33.09
C ARG A 36 15.72 -10.78 32.27
N SER A 37 14.70 -9.96 32.08
CA SER A 37 13.55 -10.30 31.23
C SER A 37 13.95 -10.50 29.77
N LYS A 38 14.85 -9.64 29.25
CA LYS A 38 15.38 -9.77 27.88
C LYS A 38 16.19 -11.06 27.70
N ILE A 39 17.08 -11.37 28.64
CA ILE A 39 17.90 -12.61 28.63
C ILE A 39 17.02 -13.86 28.69
N ARG A 40 15.97 -13.86 29.52
CA ARG A 40 15.02 -14.99 29.57
C ARG A 40 14.27 -15.18 28.25
N LYS A 41 13.86 -14.09 27.60
CA LYS A 41 13.17 -14.15 26.30
C LYS A 41 14.08 -14.67 25.18
N THR A 42 15.34 -14.22 25.13
CA THR A 42 16.31 -14.72 24.12
C THR A 42 16.60 -16.20 24.34
N SER A 43 16.86 -16.63 25.58
CA SER A 43 17.06 -18.04 25.91
C SER A 43 15.86 -18.92 25.56
N ALA A 44 14.63 -18.46 25.80
CA ALA A 44 13.43 -19.20 25.42
C ALA A 44 13.25 -19.30 23.90
N ALA A 45 13.60 -18.24 23.16
CA ALA A 45 13.56 -18.24 21.70
C ALA A 45 14.62 -19.20 21.11
N GLU A 46 15.83 -19.21 21.66
CA GLU A 46 16.91 -20.13 21.29
C GLU A 46 16.53 -21.59 21.52
N ARG A 47 15.97 -21.93 22.69
CA ARG A 47 15.47 -23.28 22.96
C ARG A 47 14.41 -23.73 21.95
N LYS A 48 13.47 -22.84 21.61
CA LYS A 48 12.44 -23.14 20.58
C LYS A 48 13.05 -23.32 19.19
N ARG A 49 14.09 -22.56 18.87
CA ARG A 49 14.81 -22.69 17.60
C ARG A 49 15.52 -24.05 17.53
N ALA A 50 16.32 -24.39 18.54
CA ALA A 50 17.02 -25.67 18.60
C ALA A 50 16.06 -26.88 18.57
N ALA A 51 14.90 -26.77 19.24
CA ALA A 51 13.86 -27.80 19.17
C ALA A 51 13.26 -27.96 17.76
N ARG A 52 13.10 -26.87 17.00
CA ARG A 52 12.60 -26.90 15.62
C ARG A 52 13.63 -27.40 14.62
N GLU A 53 14.91 -27.19 14.88
CA GLU A 53 16.00 -27.67 14.02
C GLU A 53 16.14 -29.19 14.09
N ASN A 54 15.81 -29.80 15.24
CA ASN A 54 15.85 -31.25 15.45
C ASN A 54 14.45 -31.92 15.35
N GLU A 55 13.45 -31.21 14.83
CA GLU A 55 12.08 -31.71 14.71
C GLU A 55 11.99 -32.75 13.57
N SER A 56 11.30 -33.87 13.81
CA SER A 56 11.02 -34.84 12.75
C SER A 56 10.05 -34.25 11.72
N GLN A 57 10.01 -34.84 10.51
CA GLN A 57 9.07 -34.37 9.48
C GLN A 57 7.61 -34.53 9.92
N GLU A 58 7.29 -35.61 10.64
CA GLU A 58 5.95 -35.87 11.17
C GLU A 58 5.56 -34.86 12.25
N ASP A 59 6.46 -34.58 13.20
CA ASP A 59 6.23 -33.58 14.25
C ASP A 59 6.05 -32.18 13.65
N ARG A 60 6.86 -31.84 12.66
CA ARG A 60 6.74 -30.57 11.93
C ARG A 60 5.40 -30.47 11.22
N ALA A 61 4.94 -31.55 10.58
CA ALA A 61 3.64 -31.58 9.93
C ALA A 61 2.50 -31.43 10.95
N ALA A 62 2.55 -32.15 12.06
CA ALA A 62 1.56 -32.08 13.14
C ALA A 62 1.51 -30.66 13.75
N ARG A 63 2.66 -30.04 14.03
CA ARG A 63 2.74 -28.67 14.55
C ARG A 63 2.16 -27.65 13.57
N LEU A 64 2.47 -27.76 12.28
CA LEU A 64 1.91 -26.88 11.26
C LEU A 64 0.40 -27.08 11.09
N ALA A 65 -0.09 -28.32 11.17
CA ALA A 65 -1.52 -28.62 11.13
C ALA A 65 -2.25 -28.00 12.33
N ALA A 66 -1.71 -28.15 13.54
CA ALA A 66 -2.27 -27.52 14.74
C ALA A 66 -2.29 -25.98 14.64
N GLN A 67 -1.23 -25.38 14.08
CA GLN A 67 -1.18 -23.93 13.86
C GLN A 67 -2.22 -23.45 12.83
N ARG A 68 -2.43 -24.22 11.75
CA ARG A 68 -3.47 -23.92 10.75
C ARG A 68 -4.85 -24.00 11.38
N GLU A 69 -5.12 -25.02 12.18
CA GLU A 69 -6.40 -25.22 12.86
C GLU A 69 -6.69 -24.10 13.88
N MET A 70 -5.70 -23.70 14.68
CA MET A 70 -5.81 -22.54 15.57
C MET A 70 -6.14 -21.26 14.78
N THR A 71 -5.46 -21.04 13.65
CA THR A 71 -5.71 -19.85 12.81
C THR A 71 -7.11 -19.87 12.21
N LYS A 72 -7.58 -21.04 11.77
CA LYS A 72 -8.94 -21.23 11.26
C LYS A 72 -9.98 -20.91 12.32
N ARG A 73 -9.82 -21.44 13.53
CA ARG A 73 -10.70 -21.14 14.67
C ARG A 73 -10.71 -19.66 15.02
N ARG A 74 -9.54 -19.03 15.09
CA ARG A 74 -9.43 -17.58 15.32
C ARG A 74 -10.24 -16.79 14.30
N ARG A 75 -10.07 -17.09 13.01
CA ARG A 75 -10.80 -16.41 11.92
C ARG A 75 -12.30 -16.65 11.99
N ALA A 76 -12.74 -17.84 12.38
CA ALA A 76 -14.15 -18.15 12.54
C ALA A 76 -14.82 -17.36 13.68
N THR A 77 -14.07 -17.03 14.73
CA THR A 77 -14.56 -16.26 15.87
C THR A 77 -14.39 -14.75 15.75
N MET A 78 -13.81 -14.24 14.65
CA MET A 78 -13.59 -12.81 14.48
C MET A 78 -14.88 -12.06 14.16
N THR A 79 -15.05 -10.88 14.76
CA THR A 79 -16.10 -9.93 14.41
C THR A 79 -15.81 -9.30 13.04
N ASP A 80 -16.82 -8.71 12.41
CA ASP A 80 -16.64 -8.09 11.09
C ASP A 80 -15.71 -6.86 11.15
N GLU A 81 -15.75 -6.11 12.26
CA GLU A 81 -14.79 -5.02 12.53
C GLU A 81 -13.35 -5.55 12.57
N GLN A 82 -13.10 -6.64 13.31
CA GLN A 82 -11.77 -7.25 13.37
C GLN A 82 -11.31 -7.78 12.01
N LYS A 83 -12.23 -8.34 11.21
CA LYS A 83 -11.91 -8.80 9.85
C LYS A 83 -11.53 -7.62 8.96
N GLU A 84 -12.23 -6.49 9.08
CA GLU A 84 -11.93 -5.29 8.32
C GLU A 84 -10.60 -4.66 8.75
N GLU A 85 -10.32 -4.60 10.06
CA GLU A 85 -9.03 -4.16 10.57
C GLU A 85 -7.88 -5.04 10.07
N GLU A 86 -8.01 -6.37 10.12
CA GLU A 86 -6.99 -7.30 9.59
C GLU A 86 -6.82 -7.11 8.07
N ARG A 87 -7.91 -6.87 7.33
CA ARG A 87 -7.88 -6.59 5.89
C ARG A 87 -7.14 -5.29 5.58
N MET A 88 -7.46 -4.21 6.28
CA MET A 88 -6.82 -2.90 6.10
C MET A 88 -5.35 -2.95 6.47
N ALA A 89 -4.99 -3.58 7.59
CA ALA A 89 -3.60 -3.77 7.99
C ALA A 89 -2.80 -4.60 6.96
N ASN A 90 -3.43 -5.61 6.35
CA ASN A 90 -2.81 -6.39 5.29
C ASN A 90 -2.64 -5.57 4.00
N GLN A 91 -3.64 -4.79 3.59
CA GLN A 91 -3.54 -3.90 2.43
C GLN A 91 -2.41 -2.89 2.59
N GLU A 92 -2.31 -2.25 3.77
CA GLU A 92 -1.24 -1.29 4.08
C GLU A 92 0.14 -1.95 4.07
N ARG A 93 0.27 -3.16 4.62
CA ARG A 93 1.52 -3.93 4.53
C ARG A 93 1.92 -4.21 3.09
N VAL A 94 0.98 -4.68 2.26
CA VAL A 94 1.23 -4.95 0.85
C VAL A 94 1.64 -3.66 0.14
N ARG A 95 0.94 -2.55 0.39
CA ARG A 95 1.27 -1.25 -0.18
C ARG A 95 2.72 -0.85 0.15
N ARG A 96 3.14 -0.91 1.41
CA ARG A 96 4.52 -0.60 1.81
C ARG A 96 5.56 -1.50 1.16
N ILE A 97 5.24 -2.78 0.98
CA ILE A 97 6.14 -3.69 0.25
C ILE A 97 6.28 -3.23 -1.20
N ARG A 98 5.17 -2.86 -1.86
CA ARG A 98 5.18 -2.38 -3.26
C ARG A 98 5.88 -1.03 -3.44
N GLU A 99 5.79 -0.15 -2.45
CA GLU A 99 6.48 1.15 -2.47
C GLU A 99 8.01 1.00 -2.40
N ASN A 100 8.50 -0.05 -1.73
CA ASN A 100 9.93 -0.33 -1.58
C ASN A 100 10.46 -1.38 -2.58
N GLU A 101 9.64 -1.80 -3.55
CA GLU A 101 9.98 -2.82 -4.52
C GLU A 101 10.92 -2.27 -5.60
N THR A 102 11.95 -3.04 -5.97
CA THR A 102 12.81 -2.68 -7.10
C THR A 102 12.11 -2.92 -8.44
N GLU A 103 12.63 -2.35 -9.54
CA GLU A 103 12.04 -2.58 -10.85
C GLU A 103 12.11 -4.07 -11.26
N GLU A 104 13.22 -4.75 -10.96
CA GLU A 104 13.38 -6.19 -11.21
C GLU A 104 12.35 -7.03 -10.45
N GLU A 105 12.12 -6.72 -9.16
CA GLU A 105 11.12 -7.41 -8.35
C GLU A 105 9.69 -7.17 -8.88
N ARG A 106 9.41 -5.93 -9.30
CA ARG A 106 8.13 -5.55 -9.91
C ARG A 106 7.90 -6.30 -11.21
N GLU A 107 8.89 -6.37 -12.09
CA GLU A 107 8.83 -7.12 -13.35
C GLU A 107 8.61 -8.61 -13.10
N LYS A 108 9.38 -9.21 -12.18
CA LYS A 108 9.21 -10.60 -11.78
C LYS A 108 7.80 -10.88 -11.28
N ARG A 109 7.27 -10.06 -10.38
CA ARG A 109 5.89 -10.19 -9.88
C ARG A 109 4.87 -10.07 -11.02
N ASN A 110 5.09 -9.15 -11.96
CA ASN A 110 4.19 -8.97 -13.11
C ASN A 110 4.22 -10.18 -14.04
N LEU A 111 5.38 -10.77 -14.28
CA LEU A 111 5.52 -12.01 -15.06
C LEU A 111 4.82 -13.19 -14.38
N GLU A 112 5.06 -13.41 -13.08
CA GLU A 112 4.39 -14.46 -12.31
C GLU A 112 2.85 -14.29 -12.30
N ASN A 113 2.36 -13.04 -12.21
CA ASN A 113 0.93 -12.75 -12.29
C ASN A 113 0.36 -13.08 -13.67
N ARG A 114 1.08 -12.77 -14.76
CA ARG A 114 0.66 -13.12 -16.13
C ARG A 114 0.63 -14.63 -16.34
N GLU A 115 1.63 -15.34 -15.83
CA GLU A 115 1.72 -16.79 -15.94
C GLU A 115 0.58 -17.48 -15.17
N ARG A 116 0.36 -17.09 -13.89
CA ARG A 116 -0.78 -17.60 -13.10
C ARG A 116 -2.12 -17.34 -13.78
N ARG A 117 -2.25 -16.17 -14.41
CA ARG A 117 -3.47 -15.84 -15.16
C ARG A 117 -3.61 -16.78 -16.36
N ARG A 118 -2.56 -16.96 -17.16
CA ARG A 118 -2.57 -17.86 -18.32
C ARG A 118 -2.95 -19.28 -17.92
N GLN A 119 -2.30 -19.84 -16.89
CA GLN A 119 -2.61 -21.18 -16.38
C GLN A 119 -4.09 -21.31 -16.01
N ARG A 120 -4.64 -20.32 -15.30
CA ARG A 120 -6.08 -20.30 -14.98
C ARG A 120 -6.96 -20.25 -16.21
N GLU A 121 -6.60 -19.47 -17.23
CA GLU A 121 -7.36 -19.36 -18.49
C GLU A 121 -7.31 -20.65 -19.32
N GLU A 122 -6.21 -21.40 -19.21
CA GLU A 122 -6.03 -22.73 -19.84
C GLU A 122 -6.84 -23.81 -19.12
N GLU A 123 -6.89 -23.77 -17.78
CA GLU A 123 -7.68 -24.68 -16.93
C GLU A 123 -9.18 -24.36 -16.91
N GLU A 124 -9.58 -23.20 -17.44
CA GLU A 124 -10.96 -22.71 -17.40
C GLU A 124 -11.90 -23.53 -18.30
N GLY A 125 -13.05 -23.91 -17.74
CA GLY A 125 -14.12 -24.58 -18.47
C GLY A 125 -14.81 -23.67 -19.51
N ILE A 126 -15.61 -24.27 -20.41
CA ILE A 126 -16.33 -23.53 -21.46
C ILE A 126 -17.31 -22.52 -20.85
N GLU A 127 -18.03 -22.90 -19.79
CA GLU A 127 -19.00 -22.04 -19.12
C GLU A 127 -18.34 -20.84 -18.42
N GLU A 128 -17.25 -21.09 -17.68
CA GLU A 128 -16.47 -20.03 -17.02
C GLU A 128 -15.88 -19.05 -18.05
N ARG A 129 -15.38 -19.56 -19.17
CA ARG A 129 -14.87 -18.76 -20.27
C ARG A 129 -15.95 -17.88 -20.89
N ALA A 130 -17.15 -18.44 -21.10
CA ALA A 130 -18.30 -17.69 -21.61
C ALA A 130 -18.70 -16.58 -20.62
N ALA A 131 -18.82 -16.90 -19.34
CA ALA A 131 -19.15 -15.94 -18.29
C ALA A 131 -18.11 -14.81 -18.18
N ARG A 132 -16.81 -15.13 -18.25
CA ARG A 132 -15.75 -14.10 -18.27
C ARG A 132 -15.86 -13.21 -19.50
N THR A 133 -16.12 -13.79 -20.66
CA THR A 133 -16.26 -13.03 -21.92
C THR A 133 -17.47 -12.10 -21.84
N GLU A 134 -18.61 -12.58 -21.35
CA GLU A 134 -19.80 -11.78 -21.14
C GLU A 134 -19.56 -10.64 -20.14
N ALA A 135 -18.93 -10.93 -19.00
CA ALA A 135 -18.56 -9.92 -18.01
C ALA A 135 -17.66 -8.83 -18.62
N ASN A 136 -16.64 -9.22 -19.39
CA ASN A 136 -15.75 -8.29 -20.08
C ASN A 136 -16.50 -7.41 -21.09
N THR A 137 -17.40 -7.99 -21.90
CA THR A 137 -18.21 -7.22 -22.86
C THR A 137 -19.15 -6.24 -22.16
N THR A 138 -19.74 -6.65 -21.04
CA THR A 138 -20.63 -5.80 -20.23
C THR A 138 -19.88 -4.64 -19.62
N SER A 139 -18.72 -4.89 -18.99
CA SER A 139 -17.84 -3.84 -18.47
C SER A 139 -17.40 -2.88 -19.58
N HIS A 140 -17.06 -3.38 -20.77
CA HIS A 140 -16.69 -2.54 -21.91
C HIS A 140 -17.84 -1.62 -22.34
N ARG A 141 -19.07 -2.15 -22.46
CA ARG A 141 -20.27 -1.35 -22.80
C ARG A 141 -20.53 -0.25 -21.76
N ILE A 142 -20.46 -0.60 -20.47
CA ILE A 142 -20.64 0.36 -19.38
C ILE A 142 -19.59 1.47 -19.47
N ASN A 143 -18.32 1.11 -19.60
CA ASN A 143 -17.23 2.08 -19.68
C ASN A 143 -17.35 3.00 -20.90
N TYR A 144 -17.68 2.44 -22.06
CA TYR A 144 -17.90 3.21 -23.28
C TYR A 144 -19.06 4.20 -23.13
N SER A 145 -20.18 3.76 -22.55
CA SER A 145 -21.32 4.65 -22.31
C SER A 145 -20.99 5.77 -21.31
N ALA A 146 -20.25 5.46 -20.24
CA ALA A 146 -19.80 6.45 -19.26
C ALA A 146 -18.82 7.46 -19.89
N GLU A 147 -17.93 7.00 -20.77
CA GLU A 147 -17.02 7.88 -21.49
C GLU A 147 -17.76 8.79 -22.50
N ALA A 148 -18.69 8.24 -23.27
CA ALA A 148 -19.54 9.03 -24.17
C ALA A 148 -20.30 10.12 -23.41
N GLN A 149 -20.83 9.80 -22.22
CA GLN A 149 -21.47 10.79 -21.34
C GLN A 149 -20.48 11.85 -20.84
N ARG A 150 -19.26 11.47 -20.45
CA ARG A 150 -18.20 12.42 -20.05
C ARG A 150 -17.85 13.35 -21.21
N GLN A 151 -17.64 12.82 -22.40
CA GLN A 151 -17.35 13.61 -23.59
C GLN A 151 -18.50 14.54 -23.96
N ALA A 152 -19.75 14.09 -23.88
CA ALA A 152 -20.93 14.94 -24.11
C ALA A 152 -21.02 16.10 -23.11
N ARG A 153 -20.70 15.87 -21.83
CA ARG A 153 -20.63 16.95 -20.82
C ARG A 153 -19.52 17.95 -21.10
N VAL A 154 -18.35 17.48 -21.50
CA VAL A 154 -17.23 18.36 -21.89
C VAL A 154 -17.64 19.21 -23.09
N ARG A 155 -18.22 18.61 -24.15
CA ARG A 155 -18.72 19.35 -25.32
C ARG A 155 -19.75 20.42 -24.95
N ARG A 156 -20.71 20.10 -24.08
CA ARG A 156 -21.70 21.08 -23.60
C ARG A 156 -21.07 22.25 -22.84
N ARG A 157 -19.96 22.03 -22.13
CA ARG A 157 -19.24 23.08 -21.38
C ARG A 157 -18.27 23.87 -22.27
N SER A 158 -17.67 23.23 -23.26
CA SER A 158 -16.65 23.81 -24.13
C SER A 158 -17.23 24.49 -25.37
N LEU A 159 -18.51 24.24 -25.69
CA LEU A 159 -19.24 25.08 -26.63
C LEU A 159 -19.29 26.47 -26.00
N PRO A 160 -18.66 27.49 -26.61
CA PRO A 160 -18.87 28.84 -26.13
C PRO A 160 -20.37 29.06 -26.11
N LEU A 161 -20.89 29.63 -25.02
CA LEU A 161 -22.13 30.41 -25.09
C LEU A 161 -21.85 31.60 -26.01
N SER A 162 -21.50 31.35 -27.27
CA SER A 162 -21.64 32.36 -28.28
C SER A 162 -23.13 32.65 -28.24
N ASN A 163 -23.44 33.91 -28.01
CA ASN A 163 -24.71 34.51 -28.37
C ASN A 163 -24.91 34.42 -29.90
N ALA A 164 -24.67 33.25 -30.49
CA ALA A 164 -25.30 32.84 -31.73
C ALA A 164 -26.76 32.66 -31.36
N VAL A 165 -27.46 33.80 -31.23
CA VAL A 165 -28.83 33.90 -31.70
C VAL A 165 -28.79 33.15 -33.02
N PRO A 166 -29.47 31.98 -33.13
CA PRO A 166 -29.59 31.37 -34.44
C PRO A 166 -30.14 32.47 -35.32
N HIS A 167 -29.34 32.96 -36.26
CA HIS A 167 -29.81 33.87 -37.28
C HIS A 167 -30.83 33.04 -38.05
N TYR A 168 -32.06 33.04 -37.54
CA TYR A 168 -33.18 32.35 -38.13
C TYR A 168 -33.46 33.16 -39.38
N LEU A 169 -32.94 32.66 -40.50
CA LEU A 169 -33.10 33.28 -41.81
C LEU A 169 -34.56 33.17 -42.30
N GLY A 170 -35.53 32.82 -41.44
CA GLY A 170 -36.90 32.53 -41.87
C GLY A 170 -37.05 31.13 -42.44
N ALA A 171 -38.28 30.77 -42.79
CA ALA A 171 -38.54 29.59 -43.61
C ALA A 171 -38.09 29.87 -45.06
N MET A 172 -37.56 28.85 -45.75
CA MET A 172 -37.31 28.95 -47.20
C MET A 172 -38.59 28.63 -47.97
N ASP A 173 -39.57 29.53 -47.89
CA ASP A 173 -40.92 29.32 -48.43
C ASP A 173 -41.19 30.11 -49.72
N LYS A 174 -40.26 30.98 -50.14
CA LYS A 174 -40.38 31.74 -51.38
C LYS A 174 -39.69 31.00 -52.54
N GLU A 175 -40.46 30.60 -53.53
CA GLU A 175 -39.95 30.05 -54.79
C GLU A 175 -39.63 31.17 -55.79
N CYS A 176 -38.44 31.14 -56.40
CA CYS A 176 -38.15 32.01 -57.55
C CYS A 176 -38.99 31.57 -58.75
N THR A 177 -39.73 32.52 -59.33
CA THR A 177 -40.60 32.28 -60.49
C THR A 177 -39.86 31.80 -61.74
N ASN A 178 -38.55 32.07 -61.84
CA ASN A 178 -37.78 31.77 -63.05
C ASN A 178 -37.06 30.41 -62.98
N CYS A 179 -36.63 29.97 -61.79
CA CYS A 179 -35.84 28.75 -61.63
C CYS A 179 -36.35 27.78 -60.55
N LYS A 180 -37.42 28.13 -59.84
CA LYS A 180 -38.03 27.35 -58.74
C LYS A 180 -37.10 27.06 -57.55
N ALA A 181 -35.97 27.73 -57.44
CA ALA A 181 -35.15 27.63 -56.23
C ALA A 181 -35.89 28.28 -55.05
N LEU A 182 -35.74 27.70 -53.86
CA LEU A 182 -36.30 28.22 -52.61
C LEU A 182 -35.31 29.23 -51.99
N PHE A 183 -35.82 30.33 -51.46
CA PHE A 183 -35.02 31.35 -50.78
C PHE A 183 -35.66 31.76 -49.46
N PHE A 184 -34.80 32.21 -48.55
CA PHE A 184 -35.19 32.80 -47.28
C PHE A 184 -35.95 34.13 -47.49
N SER A 185 -36.99 34.36 -46.72
CA SER A 185 -37.91 35.49 -46.87
C SER A 185 -37.34 36.84 -46.45
#